data_AF-A0A3B0NY26-F1
#
_entry.id   AF-A0A3B0NY26-F1
#
_cell.length_a   1.000
_cell.length_b   1.000
_cell.length_c   1.000
_cell.angle_alpha   90.00
_cell.angle_beta   90.00
_cell.angle_gamma   90.00
#
_symmetry.space_group_name_H-M   'P 1'
#
loop_
_entity.id
_entity.type
_entity.pdbx_description
1 polymer ?
#
loop_
_entity_poly.entity_id
_entity_poly.type
_entity_poly.pdbx_seq_one_letter_code
_entity_poly.pdbx_strand_id
1 'polypeptide(L)'
;MAVHVPISEQALLESRELMLANKNILGPKDGEPIINPSQDMVLGLYYLTIEEKDALGEGRVFDNYDHMIRSLEAKKVSLHARVALPAEEVKNLKLFNGFEINKKLYVISTVGKFIFNNVFPKNFPFIFDNKVTKAVNLEEYKNEFKKTYVVEAGTHIPNYIKSLPIEEAFNKKNIAKIIRYMFDNYVATISVADVASVIDKINELNESDIVLEFLKIKTYKGSFLEKDHADLLTEFVLKEKQKIDQENQERYADQTNIPISIKEKARILDNVW
;
A
#
# COMPACT_ATOMS: atom_id res chain seq x y z
N MET A 1 2.75 -22.44 23.89
CA MET A 1 4.12 -21.89 23.96
C MET A 1 4.37 -21.43 25.39
N ALA A 2 5.59 -21.55 25.90
CA ALA A 2 5.94 -20.95 27.20
C ALA A 2 5.86 -19.42 27.09
N VAL A 3 5.49 -18.78 28.20
CA VAL A 3 5.38 -17.32 28.30
C VAL A 3 6.34 -16.87 29.39
N HIS A 4 7.21 -15.91 29.06
CA HIS A 4 8.17 -15.33 29.98
C HIS A 4 7.90 -13.84 30.12
N VAL A 5 8.06 -13.31 31.33
CA VAL A 5 7.85 -11.88 31.62
C VAL A 5 9.22 -11.25 31.91
N PRO A 6 9.70 -10.29 31.10
CA PRO A 6 10.91 -9.55 31.41
C PRO A 6 10.66 -8.61 32.59
N ILE A 7 11.50 -8.69 33.63
CA ILE A 7 11.32 -7.95 34.90
C ILE A 7 12.22 -6.73 34.98
N SER A 8 13.49 -6.86 34.57
CA SER A 8 14.44 -5.73 34.64
C SER A 8 14.14 -4.72 33.54
N GLU A 9 14.44 -3.45 33.81
CA GLU A 9 14.27 -2.37 32.84
C GLU A 9 15.08 -2.65 31.57
N GLN A 10 16.30 -3.19 31.71
CA GLN A 10 17.13 -3.58 30.57
C GLN A 10 16.48 -4.69 29.74
N ALA A 11 15.91 -5.72 30.39
CA ALA A 11 15.24 -6.81 29.68
C ALA A 11 13.95 -6.33 28.98
N LEU A 12 13.24 -5.37 29.58
CA LEU A 12 12.06 -4.77 28.97
C LEU A 12 12.44 -3.97 27.72
N LEU A 13 13.49 -3.14 27.81
CA LEU A 13 14.01 -2.38 26.68
C LEU A 13 14.50 -3.30 25.56
N GLU A 14 15.30 -4.32 25.88
CA GLU A 14 15.77 -5.30 24.90
C GLU A 14 14.61 -6.04 24.23
N SER A 15 13.60 -6.45 25.01
CA SER A 15 12.43 -7.12 24.46
C SER A 15 11.66 -6.24 23.49
N ARG A 16 11.56 -4.93 23.77
CA ARG A 16 10.86 -3.96 22.91
C ARG A 16 11.66 -3.61 21.66
N GLU A 17 12.95 -3.34 21.81
CA GLU A 17 13.78 -2.88 20.70
C GLU A 17 14.19 -4.02 19.76
N LEU A 18 14.47 -5.21 20.30
CA LEU A 18 15.06 -6.31 19.53
C LEU A 18 14.12 -7.52 19.36
N MET A 19 13.33 -7.87 20.38
CA MET A 19 12.58 -9.14 20.37
C MET A 19 11.13 -9.01 19.87
N LEU A 20 10.59 -7.79 19.72
CA LEU A 20 9.23 -7.61 19.25
C LEU A 20 9.04 -8.15 17.82
N ALA A 21 7.87 -8.74 17.58
CA ALA A 21 7.57 -9.43 16.33
C ALA A 21 7.56 -8.48 15.11
N ASN A 22 7.14 -7.23 15.29
CA ASN A 22 7.13 -6.22 14.21
C ASN A 22 8.55 -5.78 13.78
N LYS A 23 9.58 -5.99 14.62
CA LYS A 23 10.98 -5.75 14.26
C LYS A 23 11.61 -6.97 13.54
N ASN A 24 11.08 -8.16 13.81
CA ASN A 24 11.61 -9.44 13.31
C ASN A 24 10.77 -9.99 12.14
N ILE A 25 10.56 -9.18 11.10
CA ILE A 25 9.73 -9.54 9.94
C ILE A 25 10.52 -10.09 8.75
N LEU A 26 11.84 -9.93 8.76
CA LEU A 26 12.77 -10.46 7.76
C LEU A 26 13.58 -11.63 8.32
N GLY A 27 13.89 -12.60 7.48
CA GLY A 27 14.71 -13.75 7.83
C GLY A 27 16.18 -13.33 7.97
N PRO A 28 16.89 -13.72 9.04
CA PRO A 28 18.28 -13.32 9.26
C PRO A 28 19.26 -13.95 8.25
N LYS A 29 18.86 -15.01 7.55
CA LYS A 29 19.70 -15.76 6.62
C LYS A 29 19.83 -15.07 5.25
N ASP A 30 18.72 -14.62 4.71
CA ASP A 30 18.58 -14.18 3.31
C ASP A 30 17.85 -12.82 3.19
N GLY A 31 17.37 -12.27 4.31
CA GLY A 31 16.63 -11.02 4.33
C GLY A 31 15.23 -11.14 3.73
N GLU A 32 14.75 -12.34 3.42
CA GLU A 32 13.41 -12.55 2.87
C GLU A 32 12.33 -12.34 3.93
N PRO A 33 11.17 -11.74 3.60
CA PRO A 33 10.08 -11.59 4.57
C PRO A 33 9.62 -12.95 5.09
N ILE A 34 9.64 -13.15 6.42
CA ILE A 34 9.17 -14.37 7.07
C ILE A 34 7.67 -14.33 7.38
N ILE A 35 7.06 -13.15 7.33
CA ILE A 35 5.63 -12.92 7.56
C ILE A 35 4.76 -13.25 6.34
N ASN A 36 5.18 -14.22 5.52
CA ASN A 36 4.39 -14.65 4.37
C ASN A 36 3.03 -15.19 4.83
N PRO A 37 1.95 -14.89 4.09
CA PRO A 37 0.61 -15.32 4.47
C PRO A 37 0.51 -16.84 4.58
N SER A 38 -0.24 -17.29 5.59
CA SER A 38 -0.59 -18.69 5.79
C SER A 38 -1.49 -19.21 4.66
N GLN A 39 -1.69 -20.52 4.63
CA GLN A 39 -2.38 -21.24 3.56
C GLN A 39 -3.79 -20.68 3.27
N ASP A 40 -4.58 -20.39 4.30
CA ASP A 40 -5.95 -19.91 4.13
C ASP A 40 -5.99 -18.48 3.58
N MET A 41 -5.06 -17.61 4.00
CA MET A 41 -4.93 -16.27 3.44
C MET A 41 -4.51 -16.33 1.96
N VAL A 42 -3.56 -17.21 1.62
CA VAL A 42 -3.16 -17.44 0.23
C VAL A 42 -4.34 -17.94 -0.60
N LEU A 43 -5.16 -18.86 -0.07
CA LEU A 43 -6.33 -19.38 -0.77
C LEU A 43 -7.38 -18.29 -0.99
N GLY A 44 -7.62 -17.43 0.01
CA GLY A 44 -8.54 -16.29 -0.13
C GLY A 44 -8.10 -15.30 -1.19
N LEU A 45 -6.80 -14.94 -1.22
CA LEU A 45 -6.22 -14.07 -2.24
C LEU A 45 -6.20 -14.71 -3.63
N TYR A 46 -5.94 -16.02 -3.69
CA TYR A 46 -6.04 -16.78 -4.93
C TYR A 46 -7.46 -16.70 -5.48
N TYR A 47 -8.47 -17.06 -4.67
CA TYR A 47 -9.88 -16.97 -5.07
C TYR A 47 -10.26 -15.56 -5.50
N LEU A 48 -9.89 -14.54 -4.73
CA LEU A 48 -10.15 -13.14 -5.05
C LEU A 48 -9.64 -12.74 -6.44
N THR A 49 -8.51 -13.30 -6.89
CA THR A 49 -7.83 -12.87 -8.12
C THR A 49 -8.04 -13.78 -9.32
N ILE A 50 -8.93 -14.78 -9.20
CA ILE A 50 -9.36 -15.61 -10.33
C ILE A 50 -10.03 -14.74 -11.41
N GLU A 51 -9.71 -15.07 -12.66
CA GLU A 51 -10.39 -14.56 -13.84
C GLU A 51 -11.24 -15.68 -14.46
N GLU A 52 -12.49 -15.37 -14.76
CA GLU A 52 -13.42 -16.31 -15.39
C GLU A 52 -13.98 -15.70 -16.67
N LYS A 53 -14.04 -16.51 -17.73
CA LYS A 53 -14.64 -16.13 -19.00
C LYS A 53 -16.15 -16.33 -18.95
N ASP A 54 -16.88 -15.40 -19.56
CA ASP A 54 -18.34 -15.34 -19.60
C ASP A 54 -18.98 -15.22 -18.20
N ALA A 55 -18.22 -14.68 -17.24
CA ALA A 55 -18.69 -14.42 -15.89
C ALA A 55 -19.79 -13.33 -15.87
N LEU A 56 -20.65 -13.40 -14.85
CA LEU A 56 -21.76 -12.45 -14.72
C LEU A 56 -21.25 -11.00 -14.68
N GLY A 57 -21.70 -10.18 -15.62
CA GLY A 57 -21.30 -8.77 -15.69
C GLY A 57 -19.97 -8.49 -16.38
N GLU A 58 -19.39 -9.47 -17.08
CA GLU A 58 -18.21 -9.27 -17.91
C GLU A 58 -18.42 -8.20 -18.99
N GLY A 59 -17.40 -7.38 -19.23
CA GLY A 59 -17.44 -6.30 -20.21
C GLY A 59 -18.15 -5.05 -19.74
N ARG A 60 -18.63 -5.01 -18.50
CA ARG A 60 -19.21 -3.79 -17.92
C ARG A 60 -18.14 -2.74 -17.65
N VAL A 61 -18.55 -1.51 -17.87
CA VAL A 61 -17.77 -0.30 -17.59
C VAL A 61 -18.44 0.40 -16.43
N PHE A 62 -17.68 0.70 -15.40
CA PHE A 62 -18.14 1.47 -14.24
C PHE A 62 -17.65 2.90 -14.35
N ASP A 63 -18.33 3.80 -13.64
CA ASP A 63 -17.98 5.22 -13.47
C ASP A 63 -17.00 5.43 -12.32
N ASN A 64 -17.16 4.70 -11.20
CA ASN A 64 -16.29 4.77 -10.03
C ASN A 64 -16.18 3.40 -9.33
N TYR A 65 -15.20 3.31 -8.43
CA TYR A 65 -14.96 2.10 -7.63
C TYR A 65 -16.19 1.73 -6.77
N ASP A 66 -16.86 2.71 -6.17
CA ASP A 66 -18.01 2.47 -5.28
C ASP A 66 -19.22 1.90 -6.03
N HIS A 67 -19.46 2.28 -7.28
CA HIS A 67 -20.50 1.69 -8.12
C HIS A 67 -20.18 0.25 -8.49
N MET A 68 -18.91 -0.07 -8.75
CA MET A 68 -18.48 -1.44 -8.97
C MET A 68 -18.76 -2.31 -7.72
N ILE A 69 -18.42 -1.83 -6.52
CA ILE A 69 -18.68 -2.55 -5.27
C ILE A 69 -20.17 -2.71 -5.01
N ARG A 70 -20.99 -1.66 -5.16
CA ARG A 70 -22.45 -1.77 -5.03
C ARG A 70 -23.04 -2.78 -6.01
N SER A 71 -22.49 -2.88 -7.23
CA SER A 71 -22.93 -3.84 -8.24
C SER A 71 -22.56 -5.29 -7.89
N LEU A 72 -21.41 -5.49 -7.25
CA LEU A 72 -20.98 -6.78 -6.69
C LEU A 72 -21.91 -7.19 -5.53
N GLU A 73 -22.18 -6.29 -4.60
CA GLU A 73 -23.08 -6.51 -3.46
C GLU A 73 -24.52 -6.83 -3.92
N ALA A 74 -24.99 -6.13 -4.96
CA ALA A 74 -26.28 -6.41 -5.60
C ALA A 74 -26.29 -7.71 -6.43
N LYS A 75 -25.20 -8.49 -6.43
CA LYS A 75 -25.02 -9.73 -7.20
C LYS A 75 -25.29 -9.55 -8.70
N LYS A 76 -25.03 -8.35 -9.22
CA LYS A 76 -25.18 -8.04 -10.66
C LYS A 76 -23.88 -8.29 -11.43
N VAL A 77 -22.78 -8.48 -10.72
CA VAL A 77 -21.43 -8.71 -11.26
C VAL A 77 -20.76 -9.76 -10.39
N SER A 78 -20.01 -10.67 -11.00
CA SER A 78 -19.20 -11.68 -10.31
C SER A 78 -17.85 -11.09 -9.87
N LEU A 79 -17.26 -11.63 -8.79
CA LEU A 79 -15.92 -11.27 -8.33
C LEU A 79 -14.85 -11.50 -9.41
N HIS A 80 -15.04 -12.54 -10.23
CA HIS A 80 -14.10 -12.97 -11.26
C HIS A 80 -14.40 -12.35 -12.64
N ALA A 81 -15.42 -11.48 -12.73
CA ALA A 81 -15.78 -10.83 -13.98
C ALA A 81 -14.76 -9.76 -14.38
N ARG A 82 -14.38 -9.77 -15.66
CA ARG A 82 -13.51 -8.76 -16.27
C ARG A 82 -14.31 -7.51 -16.59
N VAL A 83 -13.93 -6.40 -15.99
CA VAL A 83 -14.63 -5.11 -16.03
C VAL A 83 -13.64 -3.99 -16.30
N ALA A 84 -14.16 -2.81 -16.66
CA ALA A 84 -13.35 -1.63 -16.87
C ALA A 84 -13.72 -0.52 -15.88
N LEU A 85 -12.70 0.13 -15.34
CA LEU A 85 -12.82 1.33 -14.52
C LEU A 85 -12.04 2.48 -15.16
N PRO A 86 -12.47 3.75 -14.99
CA PRO A 86 -11.70 4.89 -15.44
C PRO A 86 -10.36 4.92 -14.71
N ALA A 87 -9.33 5.29 -15.45
CA ALA A 87 -7.97 5.50 -14.95
C ALA A 87 -7.90 6.34 -13.67
N GLU A 88 -8.68 7.41 -13.61
CA GLU A 88 -8.73 8.38 -12.50
C GLU A 88 -9.21 7.74 -11.18
N GLU A 89 -10.02 6.68 -11.27
CA GLU A 89 -10.64 6.00 -10.12
C GLU A 89 -9.76 4.87 -9.56
N VAL A 90 -8.80 4.39 -10.35
CA VAL A 90 -7.84 3.41 -9.88
C VAL A 90 -6.81 4.15 -9.02
N LYS A 91 -6.61 3.71 -7.75
CA LYS A 91 -5.63 4.29 -6.81
C LYS A 91 -4.18 4.10 -7.30
N ASN A 92 -3.81 4.77 -8.38
CA ASN A 92 -2.48 4.76 -8.94
C ASN A 92 -2.20 5.98 -9.82
N LEU A 93 -1.60 7.01 -9.23
CA LEU A 93 -1.24 8.24 -9.94
C LEU A 93 -0.16 8.01 -11.03
N LYS A 94 0.65 6.95 -10.92
CA LYS A 94 1.83 6.71 -11.79
C LYS A 94 1.55 5.76 -12.96
N LEU A 95 0.35 5.19 -13.06
CA LEU A 95 -0.08 4.43 -14.25
C LEU A 95 -0.04 5.31 -15.52
N PHE A 96 -0.18 6.63 -15.36
CA PHE A 96 -0.47 7.58 -16.44
C PHE A 96 0.69 8.49 -16.88
N ASN A 97 1.89 8.38 -16.29
CA ASN A 97 3.06 9.22 -16.63
C ASN A 97 3.62 9.06 -18.07
N GLY A 98 2.87 8.43 -18.99
CA GLY A 98 3.25 8.24 -20.39
C GLY A 98 2.09 8.25 -21.39
N PHE A 99 0.87 8.61 -20.96
CA PHE A 99 -0.27 8.78 -21.86
C PHE A 99 -0.59 10.26 -22.03
N GLU A 100 -0.96 10.66 -23.25
CA GLU A 100 -1.35 12.04 -23.55
C GLU A 100 -2.55 12.46 -22.70
N ILE A 101 -2.42 13.59 -22.01
CA ILE A 101 -3.35 14.15 -21.01
C ILE A 101 -4.77 14.39 -21.60
N ASN A 102 -4.94 14.31 -22.92
CA ASN A 102 -6.17 14.71 -23.61
C ASN A 102 -7.21 13.59 -23.79
N LYS A 103 -6.93 12.33 -23.43
CA LYS A 103 -7.89 11.23 -23.60
C LYS A 103 -8.18 10.51 -22.29
N LYS A 104 -9.47 10.27 -22.02
CA LYS A 104 -9.90 9.39 -20.91
C LYS A 104 -9.42 7.97 -21.17
N LEU A 105 -8.79 7.37 -20.16
CA LEU A 105 -8.27 6.01 -20.21
C LEU A 105 -9.12 5.11 -19.32
N TYR A 106 -9.23 3.85 -19.69
CA TYR A 106 -9.88 2.81 -18.90
C TYR A 106 -8.89 1.70 -18.59
N VAL A 107 -8.89 1.27 -17.34
CA VAL A 107 -8.12 0.12 -16.87
C VAL A 107 -9.05 -1.10 -16.86
N ILE A 108 -8.60 -2.18 -17.47
CA ILE A 108 -9.30 -3.44 -17.58
C ILE A 108 -8.68 -4.43 -16.59
N SER A 109 -9.49 -4.96 -15.69
CA SER A 109 -9.10 -6.01 -14.76
C SER A 109 -10.33 -6.74 -14.23
N THR A 110 -10.18 -7.66 -13.28
CA THR A 110 -11.31 -8.27 -12.59
C THR A 110 -11.74 -7.45 -11.38
N VAL A 111 -13.01 -7.55 -10.99
CA VAL A 111 -13.55 -6.91 -9.78
C VAL A 111 -12.70 -7.26 -8.56
N GLY A 112 -12.33 -8.53 -8.41
CA GLY A 112 -11.49 -8.98 -7.30
C GLY A 112 -10.06 -8.43 -7.34
N LYS A 113 -9.44 -8.28 -8.52
CA LYS A 113 -8.13 -7.61 -8.65
C LYS A 113 -8.21 -6.11 -8.34
N PHE A 114 -9.32 -5.44 -8.67
CA PHE A 114 -9.52 -4.05 -8.24
C PHE A 114 -9.61 -3.94 -6.71
N ILE A 115 -10.35 -4.85 -6.05
CA ILE A 115 -10.43 -4.93 -4.59
C ILE A 115 -9.04 -5.17 -3.98
N PHE A 116 -8.30 -6.15 -4.52
CA PHE A 116 -6.95 -6.48 -4.07
C PHE A 116 -6.01 -5.27 -4.15
N ASN A 117 -6.01 -4.58 -5.29
CA ASN A 117 -5.11 -3.46 -5.51
C ASN A 117 -5.47 -2.20 -4.70
N ASN A 118 -6.72 -2.06 -4.28
CA ASN A 118 -7.19 -0.93 -3.47
C ASN A 118 -6.58 -0.90 -2.05
N VAL A 119 -6.03 -2.03 -1.59
CA VAL A 119 -5.36 -2.16 -0.29
C VAL A 119 -3.98 -1.50 -0.29
N PHE A 120 -3.33 -1.38 -1.45
CA PHE A 120 -2.00 -0.81 -1.53
C PHE A 120 -2.00 0.73 -1.46
N PRO A 121 -0.87 1.35 -1.07
CA PRO A 121 -0.71 2.79 -1.15
C PRO A 121 -0.86 3.33 -2.58
N LYS A 122 -1.29 4.60 -2.72
CA LYS A 122 -1.60 5.24 -4.01
C LYS A 122 -0.47 5.24 -5.04
N ASN A 123 0.77 5.06 -4.62
CA ASN A 123 1.97 5.03 -5.46
C ASN A 123 2.43 3.61 -5.83
N PHE A 124 1.82 2.59 -5.24
CA PHE A 124 2.11 1.20 -5.58
C PHE A 124 1.49 0.86 -6.95
N PRO A 125 2.22 0.21 -7.86
CA PRO A 125 1.67 -0.21 -9.15
C PRO A 125 0.48 -1.14 -8.99
N PHE A 126 -0.49 -0.97 -9.89
CA PHE A 126 -1.54 -1.95 -10.03
C PHE A 126 -0.94 -3.27 -10.52
N ILE A 127 -1.18 -4.35 -9.80
CA ILE A 127 -0.74 -5.69 -10.14
C ILE A 127 -1.83 -6.36 -10.98
N PHE A 128 -1.50 -6.67 -12.23
CA PHE A 128 -2.43 -7.23 -13.21
C PHE A 128 -2.38 -8.76 -13.24
N ASP A 129 -1.19 -9.35 -13.14
CA ASP A 129 -0.96 -10.76 -13.51
C ASP A 129 0.19 -11.44 -12.75
N ASN A 130 0.38 -12.73 -13.04
CA ASN A 130 1.39 -13.58 -12.39
C ASN A 130 2.83 -13.24 -12.80
N LYS A 131 3.03 -12.34 -13.78
CA LYS A 131 4.36 -11.97 -14.29
C LYS A 131 5.14 -11.09 -13.30
N VAL A 132 4.48 -10.65 -12.21
CA VAL A 132 5.14 -10.02 -11.05
C VAL A 132 6.32 -10.83 -10.49
N THR A 133 6.33 -12.15 -10.69
CA THR A 133 7.43 -13.04 -10.26
C THR A 133 8.66 -12.97 -11.17
N LYS A 134 8.50 -12.57 -12.44
CA LYS A 134 9.58 -12.53 -13.42
C LYS A 134 10.35 -11.22 -13.39
N ALA A 135 9.67 -10.12 -13.03
CA ALA A 135 10.31 -8.82 -12.95
C ALA A 135 11.40 -8.80 -11.86
N VAL A 136 12.53 -8.16 -12.15
CA VAL A 136 13.60 -7.99 -11.17
C VAL A 136 13.15 -6.96 -10.14
N ASN A 137 12.59 -5.84 -10.62
CA ASN A 137 12.12 -4.74 -9.80
C ASN A 137 10.69 -4.32 -10.17
N LEU A 138 10.11 -3.49 -9.30
CA LEU A 138 8.74 -3.02 -9.44
C LEU A 138 8.55 -2.04 -10.62
N GLU A 139 9.62 -1.38 -11.06
CA GLU A 139 9.61 -0.42 -12.17
C GLU A 139 9.57 -1.10 -13.54
N GLU A 140 10.31 -2.20 -13.68
CA GLU A 140 10.30 -3.07 -14.86
C GLU A 140 8.90 -3.63 -15.06
N TYR A 141 8.28 -4.15 -13.99
CA TYR A 141 6.88 -4.59 -14.01
C TYR A 141 5.92 -3.47 -14.46
N LYS A 142 6.12 -2.24 -14.00
CA LYS A 142 5.29 -1.09 -14.39
C LYS A 142 5.32 -0.81 -15.88
N ASN A 143 6.47 -0.91 -16.52
CA ASN A 143 6.65 -0.43 -17.90
C ASN A 143 6.16 -1.44 -18.95
N GLU A 144 6.25 -2.73 -18.67
CA GLU A 144 5.93 -3.78 -19.65
C GLU A 144 4.41 -3.90 -19.92
N PHE A 145 3.56 -3.70 -18.90
CA PHE A 145 2.13 -4.07 -18.98
C PHE A 145 1.15 -2.91 -19.18
N LYS A 146 1.63 -1.66 -19.17
CA LYS A 146 0.80 -0.46 -19.33
C LYS A 146 -0.06 -0.45 -20.59
N LYS A 147 0.32 -1.16 -21.66
CA LYS A 147 -0.39 -1.11 -22.95
C LYS A 147 -1.47 -2.18 -23.13
N THR A 148 -1.43 -3.26 -22.37
CA THR A 148 -2.33 -4.42 -22.56
C THR A 148 -3.63 -4.27 -21.77
N TYR A 149 -3.56 -3.65 -20.59
CA TYR A 149 -4.70 -3.53 -19.68
C TYR A 149 -5.23 -2.11 -19.59
N VAL A 150 -4.64 -1.16 -20.31
CA VAL A 150 -5.11 0.24 -20.38
C VAL A 150 -5.53 0.53 -21.81
N VAL A 151 -6.77 0.99 -21.97
CA VAL A 151 -7.35 1.30 -23.27
C VAL A 151 -7.87 2.74 -23.32
N GLU A 152 -7.84 3.35 -24.50
CA GLU A 152 -8.38 4.69 -24.71
C GLU A 152 -9.92 4.67 -24.81
N ALA A 153 -10.54 5.78 -24.42
CA ALA A 153 -11.97 6.02 -24.66
C ALA A 153 -12.32 5.88 -26.15
N GLY A 154 -13.43 5.18 -26.42
CA GLY A 154 -13.87 4.85 -27.78
C GLY A 154 -13.56 3.41 -28.21
N THR A 155 -12.73 2.68 -27.46
CA THR A 155 -12.58 1.23 -27.65
C THR A 155 -13.82 0.47 -27.20
N HIS A 156 -14.20 -0.56 -27.97
CA HIS A 156 -15.32 -1.43 -27.60
C HIS A 156 -14.87 -2.45 -26.54
N ILE A 157 -14.90 -2.03 -25.27
CA ILE A 157 -14.39 -2.77 -24.09
C ILE A 157 -14.85 -4.25 -24.06
N PRO A 158 -16.13 -4.61 -24.29
CA PRO A 158 -16.54 -6.02 -24.31
C PRO A 158 -15.82 -6.88 -25.35
N ASN A 159 -15.50 -6.32 -26.52
CA ASN A 159 -14.82 -7.06 -27.58
C ASN A 159 -13.32 -7.16 -27.28
N TYR A 160 -12.75 -6.10 -26.71
CA TYR A 160 -11.36 -6.10 -26.27
C TYR A 160 -11.11 -7.15 -25.18
N ILE A 161 -11.98 -7.20 -24.16
CA ILE A 161 -11.89 -8.21 -23.09
C ILE A 161 -11.96 -9.63 -23.64
N LYS A 162 -12.81 -9.89 -24.65
CA LYS A 162 -12.88 -11.21 -25.30
C LYS A 162 -11.60 -11.59 -26.05
N SER A 163 -10.81 -10.61 -26.51
CA SER A 163 -9.53 -10.85 -27.16
C SER A 163 -8.38 -11.15 -26.19
N LEU A 164 -8.54 -10.78 -24.91
CA LEU A 164 -7.51 -11.00 -23.89
C LEU A 164 -7.48 -12.47 -23.44
N PRO A 165 -6.28 -13.05 -23.27
CA PRO A 165 -6.14 -14.37 -22.66
C PRO A 165 -6.61 -14.32 -21.19
N ILE A 166 -7.02 -15.48 -20.67
CA ILE A 166 -7.34 -15.64 -19.25
C ILE A 166 -6.01 -15.78 -18.52
N GLU A 167 -5.75 -14.86 -17.58
CA GLU A 167 -4.55 -14.93 -16.75
C GLU A 167 -4.80 -15.83 -15.52
N GLU A 168 -3.76 -16.49 -15.06
CA GLU A 168 -3.82 -17.28 -13.83
C GLU A 168 -3.96 -16.38 -12.59
N ALA A 169 -4.60 -16.90 -11.54
CA ALA A 169 -4.73 -16.21 -10.26
C ALA A 169 -3.41 -16.16 -9.49
N PHE A 170 -3.31 -15.24 -8.52
CA PHE A 170 -2.08 -15.03 -7.74
C PHE A 170 -1.83 -16.20 -6.79
N ASN A 171 -0.74 -16.92 -7.04
CA ASN A 171 -0.28 -18.00 -6.18
C ASN A 171 0.61 -17.49 -5.04
N LYS A 172 1.04 -18.40 -4.16
CA LYS A 172 1.93 -18.09 -3.02
C LYS A 172 3.19 -17.32 -3.42
N LYS A 173 3.82 -17.66 -4.56
CA LYS A 173 5.04 -16.99 -5.03
C LYS A 173 4.76 -15.57 -5.49
N ASN A 174 3.63 -15.33 -6.16
CA ASN A 174 3.21 -13.99 -6.56
C ASN A 174 3.03 -13.10 -5.33
N ILE A 175 2.30 -13.60 -4.33
CA ILE A 175 2.02 -12.84 -3.10
C ILE A 175 3.31 -12.54 -2.34
N ALA A 176 4.19 -13.54 -2.16
CA ALA A 176 5.48 -13.34 -1.51
C ALA A 176 6.33 -12.27 -2.23
N LYS A 177 6.35 -12.27 -3.56
CA LYS A 177 7.08 -11.27 -4.36
C LYS A 177 6.46 -9.87 -4.25
N ILE A 178 5.14 -9.75 -4.23
CA ILE A 178 4.43 -8.47 -4.00
C ILE A 178 4.77 -7.92 -2.62
N ILE A 179 4.74 -8.76 -1.59
CA ILE A 179 5.15 -8.38 -0.22
C ILE A 179 6.61 -7.91 -0.22
N ARG A 180 7.50 -8.63 -0.91
CA ARG A 180 8.91 -8.23 -1.04
C ARG A 180 9.05 -6.84 -1.66
N TYR A 181 8.32 -6.55 -2.74
CA TYR A 181 8.34 -5.22 -3.35
C TYR A 181 7.80 -4.14 -2.41
N MET A 182 6.78 -4.43 -1.61
CA MET A 182 6.32 -3.50 -0.57
C MET A 182 7.44 -3.23 0.45
N PHE A 183 8.15 -4.25 0.91
CA PHE A 183 9.26 -4.08 1.84
C PHE A 183 10.40 -3.23 1.25
N ASP A 184 10.83 -3.56 0.04
CA ASP A 184 11.98 -2.90 -0.59
C ASP A 184 11.72 -1.41 -0.91
N ASN A 185 10.46 -1.02 -1.16
CA ASN A 185 10.11 0.35 -1.57
C ASN A 185 9.64 1.26 -0.43
N TYR A 186 9.11 0.69 0.67
CA TYR A 186 8.51 1.50 1.75
C TYR A 186 9.18 1.27 3.11
N VAL A 187 9.69 0.08 3.40
CA VAL A 187 10.23 -0.23 4.74
C VAL A 187 11.75 -0.15 4.75
N ALA A 188 12.41 -0.68 3.73
CA ALA A 188 13.87 -0.78 3.67
C ALA A 188 14.58 0.50 3.23
N THR A 189 13.89 1.64 3.12
CA THR A 189 14.43 2.85 2.47
C THR A 189 15.01 3.88 3.43
N ILE A 190 14.48 3.96 4.65
CA ILE A 190 14.84 4.97 5.67
C ILE A 190 15.08 4.27 7.00
N SER A 191 15.72 4.96 7.95
CA SER A 191 15.94 4.43 9.30
C SER A 191 14.97 5.02 10.33
N VAL A 192 14.81 4.35 11.47
CA VAL A 192 14.06 4.87 12.62
C VAL A 192 14.59 6.24 13.06
N ALA A 193 15.92 6.42 13.00
CA ALA A 193 16.57 7.67 13.40
C ALA A 193 16.18 8.84 12.48
N ASP A 194 16.01 8.57 11.18
CA ASP A 194 15.58 9.59 10.23
C ASP A 194 14.15 10.06 10.56
N VAL A 195 13.24 9.12 10.84
CA VAL A 195 11.86 9.44 11.27
C VAL A 195 11.85 10.19 12.60
N ALA A 196 12.66 9.75 13.56
CA ALA A 196 12.79 10.40 14.87
C ALA A 196 13.25 11.86 14.75
N SER A 197 14.16 12.16 13.81
CA SER A 197 14.65 13.53 13.58
C SER A 197 13.56 14.51 13.14
N VAL A 198 12.55 14.02 12.42
CA VAL A 198 11.38 14.81 12.00
C VAL A 198 10.39 14.94 13.16
N ILE A 199 10.10 13.83 13.86
CA ILE A 199 9.16 13.82 14.99
C ILE A 199 9.65 14.72 16.14
N ASP A 200 10.96 14.85 16.34
CA ASP A 200 11.47 15.74 17.38
C ASP A 200 11.12 17.22 17.13
N LYS A 201 10.97 17.62 15.87
CA LYS A 201 10.59 18.98 15.49
C LYS A 201 9.08 19.20 15.37
N ILE A 202 8.25 18.19 15.63
CA ILE A 202 6.80 18.20 15.35
C ILE A 202 6.00 19.32 16.05
N ASN A 203 6.52 19.88 17.14
CA ASN A 203 5.88 20.97 17.88
C ASN A 203 6.05 22.33 17.16
N GLU A 204 7.06 22.46 16.30
CA GLU A 204 7.43 23.69 15.60
C GLU A 204 6.99 23.70 14.13
N LEU A 205 6.55 22.54 13.62
CA LEU A 205 6.24 22.32 12.20
C LEU A 205 4.74 22.30 11.94
N ASN A 206 4.32 22.96 10.85
CA ASN A 206 2.99 22.74 10.28
C ASN A 206 2.99 21.48 9.40
N GLU A 207 1.82 21.02 8.98
CA GLU A 207 1.67 19.86 8.10
C GLU A 207 2.55 19.93 6.85
N SER A 208 2.54 21.06 6.14
CA SER A 208 3.39 21.28 4.96
C SER A 208 4.89 21.18 5.27
N ASP A 209 5.30 21.62 6.46
CA ASP A 209 6.70 21.63 6.88
C ASP A 209 7.17 20.22 7.27
N ILE A 210 6.28 19.39 7.80
CA ILE A 210 6.56 17.97 8.10
C ILE A 210 6.89 17.21 6.79
N VAL A 211 6.09 17.40 5.73
CA VAL A 211 6.36 16.80 4.42
C VAL A 211 7.73 17.22 3.89
N LEU A 212 8.07 18.52 4.01
CA LEU A 212 9.36 19.05 3.57
C LEU A 212 10.55 18.47 4.33
N GLU A 213 10.41 18.23 5.65
CA GLU A 213 11.45 17.57 6.43
C GLU A 213 11.62 16.10 6.01
N PHE A 214 10.53 15.36 5.78
CA PHE A 214 10.62 13.98 5.27
C PHE A 214 11.25 13.92 3.87
N LEU A 215 10.97 14.87 2.99
CA LEU A 215 11.57 14.96 1.66
C LEU A 215 13.10 15.18 1.69
N LYS A 216 13.62 15.81 2.75
CA LYS A 216 15.07 16.05 2.91
C LYS A 216 15.83 14.80 3.35
N ILE A 217 15.13 13.77 3.85
CA ILE A 217 15.75 12.52 4.28
C ILE A 217 16.38 11.84 3.07
N LYS A 218 17.62 11.38 3.26
CA LYS A 218 18.33 10.57 2.26
C LYS A 218 18.07 9.10 2.57
N THR A 219 17.64 8.38 1.55
CA THR A 219 17.50 6.92 1.62
C THR A 219 18.86 6.24 1.67
N TYR A 220 18.89 4.95 2.01
CA TYR A 220 20.12 4.14 1.95
C TYR A 220 20.81 4.12 0.57
N LYS A 221 20.07 4.42 -0.50
CA LYS A 221 20.59 4.53 -1.87
C LYS A 221 21.19 5.90 -2.20
N GLY A 222 21.17 6.84 -1.24
CA GLY A 222 21.69 8.20 -1.39
C GLY A 222 20.76 9.17 -2.13
N SER A 223 19.62 8.69 -2.64
CA SER A 223 18.57 9.54 -3.22
C SER A 223 17.67 10.12 -2.12
N PHE A 224 17.08 11.29 -2.39
CA PHE A 224 16.03 11.85 -1.54
C PHE A 224 14.80 10.93 -1.49
N LEU A 225 14.05 11.02 -0.41
CA LEU A 225 12.81 10.29 -0.24
C LEU A 225 11.80 10.69 -1.33
N GLU A 226 11.11 9.71 -1.91
CA GLU A 226 10.02 10.01 -2.85
C GLU A 226 8.91 10.78 -2.13
N LYS A 227 8.35 11.80 -2.80
CA LYS A 227 7.26 12.61 -2.26
C LYS A 227 6.10 11.78 -1.73
N ASP A 228 5.69 10.76 -2.47
CA ASP A 228 4.58 9.91 -2.07
C ASP A 228 4.86 9.16 -0.76
N HIS A 229 6.11 8.78 -0.50
CA HIS A 229 6.50 8.14 0.75
C HIS A 229 6.53 9.17 1.89
N ALA A 230 7.06 10.37 1.64
CA ALA A 230 7.00 11.47 2.61
C ALA A 230 5.55 11.84 2.99
N ASP A 231 4.63 11.85 2.02
CA ASP A 231 3.21 12.13 2.24
C ASP A 231 2.57 11.04 3.14
N LEU A 232 2.87 9.75 2.90
CA LEU A 232 2.39 8.64 3.74
C LEU A 232 2.88 8.73 5.19
N LEU A 233 4.18 8.99 5.38
CA LEU A 233 4.76 9.16 6.73
C LEU A 233 4.11 10.35 7.44
N THR A 234 3.89 11.44 6.71
CA THR A 234 3.19 12.61 7.25
C THR A 234 1.76 12.26 7.67
N GLU A 235 1.02 11.51 6.85
CA GLU A 235 -0.34 11.06 7.18
C GLU A 235 -0.35 10.22 8.47
N PHE A 236 0.59 9.29 8.63
CA PHE A 236 0.72 8.49 9.85
C PHE A 236 1.06 9.34 11.07
N VAL A 237 2.01 10.27 10.93
CA VAL A 237 2.41 11.19 12.01
C VAL A 237 1.22 12.04 12.45
N LEU A 238 0.47 12.63 11.50
CA LEU A 238 -0.70 13.46 11.82
C LEU A 238 -1.81 12.66 12.49
N LYS A 239 -2.06 11.43 12.02
CA LYS A 239 -3.06 10.54 12.61
C LYS A 239 -2.72 10.17 14.05
N GLU A 240 -1.45 9.86 14.34
CA GLU A 240 -1.01 9.55 15.70
C GLU A 240 -0.99 10.79 16.59
N LYS A 241 -0.59 11.95 16.06
CA LYS A 241 -0.70 13.24 16.75
C LYS A 241 -2.14 13.53 17.18
N GLN A 242 -3.10 13.38 16.26
CA GLN A 242 -4.53 13.57 16.54
C GLN A 242 -5.04 12.61 17.64
N LYS A 243 -4.62 11.34 17.63
CA LYS A 243 -5.01 10.39 18.68
C LYS A 243 -4.49 10.81 20.05
N ILE A 244 -3.23 11.22 20.15
CA ILE A 244 -2.63 11.65 21.41
C ILE A 244 -3.32 12.92 21.92
N ASP A 245 -3.63 13.86 21.02
CA ASP A 245 -4.33 15.09 21.40
C ASP A 245 -5.76 14.82 21.89
N GLN A 246 -6.44 13.78 21.37
CA GLN A 246 -7.75 13.32 21.86
C GLN A 246 -7.68 12.60 23.21
N GLU A 247 -6.60 11.87 23.49
CA GLU A 247 -6.41 11.17 24.77
C GLU A 247 -6.07 12.13 25.91
N ASN A 248 -5.44 13.25 25.61
CA ASN A 248 -5.05 14.24 26.61
C ASN A 248 -6.23 15.18 26.92
N GLN A 249 -6.89 14.93 28.07
CA GLN A 249 -8.06 15.69 28.50
C GLN A 249 -7.81 17.20 28.60
N GLU A 250 -6.59 17.64 28.95
CA GLU A 250 -6.24 19.06 29.05
C GLU A 250 -6.16 19.72 27.65
N ARG A 251 -5.59 19.02 26.66
CA ARG A 251 -5.59 19.52 25.26
C ARG A 251 -6.98 19.50 24.64
N TYR A 252 -7.78 18.49 24.99
CA TYR A 252 -9.13 18.34 24.47
C TYR A 252 -10.11 19.36 25.08
N ALA A 253 -9.97 19.68 26.37
CA ALA A 253 -10.89 20.57 27.10
C ALA A 253 -10.56 22.06 26.94
N ASP A 254 -9.29 22.45 27.02
CA ASP A 254 -8.92 23.87 27.15
C ASP A 254 -8.46 24.53 25.84
N GLN A 255 -8.37 23.79 24.73
CA GLN A 255 -7.78 24.27 23.45
C GLN A 255 -6.40 24.92 23.63
N THR A 256 -5.71 24.64 24.73
CA THR A 256 -4.39 25.17 25.04
C THR A 256 -3.35 24.45 24.20
N ASN A 257 -2.44 25.23 23.62
CA ASN A 257 -1.36 24.75 22.76
C ASN A 257 -0.24 24.08 23.59
N ILE A 258 -0.58 23.07 24.38
CA ILE A 258 0.36 22.30 25.20
C ILE A 258 1.25 21.49 24.24
N PRO A 259 2.58 21.67 24.27
CA PRO A 259 3.46 20.95 23.36
C PRO A 259 3.46 19.45 23.66
N ILE A 260 3.72 18.65 22.62
CA ILE A 260 3.85 17.20 22.74
C ILE A 260 5.11 16.88 23.56
N SER A 261 4.93 16.10 24.63
CA SER A 261 6.00 15.67 25.52
C SER A 261 6.94 14.66 24.86
N ILE A 262 8.13 14.46 25.44
CA ILE A 262 9.12 13.48 24.95
C ILE A 262 8.53 12.06 24.93
N LYS A 263 7.74 11.70 25.95
CA LYS A 263 7.11 10.37 26.04
C LYS A 263 6.05 10.16 24.96
N GLU A 264 5.28 11.19 24.65
CA GLU A 264 4.29 11.16 23.56
C GLU A 264 4.98 11.13 22.20
N LYS A 265 6.06 11.90 21.99
CA LYS A 265 6.89 11.84 20.77
C LYS A 265 7.44 10.43 20.53
N ALA A 266 7.97 9.77 21.57
CA ALA A 266 8.43 8.39 21.47
C ALA A 266 7.30 7.43 21.07
N ARG A 267 6.09 7.62 21.61
CA ARG A 267 4.91 6.84 21.21
C ARG A 267 4.49 7.09 19.75
N ILE A 268 4.57 8.34 19.27
CA ILE A 268 4.32 8.64 17.85
C ILE A 268 5.35 7.91 16.98
N LEU A 269 6.63 7.97 17.35
CA LEU A 269 7.70 7.28 16.62
C LEU A 269 7.46 5.77 16.55
N ASP A 270 7.13 5.14 17.67
CA ASP A 270 6.86 3.70 17.75
C ASP A 270 5.68 3.25 16.86
N ASN A 271 4.66 4.10 16.69
CA ASN A 271 3.46 3.79 15.91
C ASN A 271 3.57 4.18 14.43
N VAL A 272 4.39 5.18 14.11
CA VAL A 272 4.65 5.61 12.72
C VAL A 272 5.63 4.67 12.03
N TRP A 273 6.61 4.14 12.77
CA TRP A 273 7.61 3.19 12.27
C TRP A 273 7.07 1.75 12.19
#